data_AF-A0A7C6EI90-F1
#
_entry.id   AF-A0A7C6EI90-F1
#
_cell.length_a   1.000
_cell.length_b   1.000
_cell.length_c   1.000
_cell.angle_alpha   90.00
_cell.angle_beta   90.00
_cell.angle_gamma   90.00
#
_symmetry.space_group_name_H-M   'P 1'
#
loop_
_entity.id
_entity.type
_entity.pdbx_description
1 polymer ?
#
loop_
_entity_poly.entity_id
_entity_poly.type
_entity_poly.pdbx_seq_one_letter_code
_entity_poly.pdbx_strand_id
1 'polypeptide(L)'
;MVDTVDFVVVGAFHGRGKRSGTYGALLMAAYHKDRDVFQSVCKVGSGFTDEDLRKLPEMLKPYEIPRKHPRVKTGMEADVWFEPKLVLEIIGDEITISPIHSAAWGVIKEGFGLAIRFPRFTGKYRFDKAPEDATTVDELIEMYRRQLKKVAEAADGGVAGA
;
A
#
# COMPACT_ATOMS: atom_id res chain seq x y z
N MET A 1 -1.97 14.35 -6.48
CA MET A 1 -2.17 12.98 -6.99
C MET A 1 -0.80 12.34 -7.08
N VAL A 2 -0.62 11.21 -6.40
CA VAL A 2 0.59 10.40 -6.52
C VAL A 2 0.50 9.65 -7.85
N ASP A 3 1.64 9.48 -8.52
CA ASP A 3 1.73 8.49 -9.59
C ASP A 3 1.30 7.11 -9.08
N THR A 4 0.90 6.20 -9.98
CA THR A 4 0.52 4.86 -9.55
C THR A 4 1.71 4.11 -8.96
N VAL A 5 1.42 3.25 -8.00
CA VAL A 5 2.40 2.45 -7.26
C VAL A 5 1.96 0.99 -7.26
N ASP A 6 2.90 0.08 -7.36
CA ASP A 6 2.62 -1.35 -7.36
C ASP A 6 2.94 -1.91 -5.97
N PHE A 7 1.95 -2.47 -5.28
CA PHE A 7 2.15 -3.03 -3.94
C PHE A 7 1.73 -4.48 -3.85
N VAL A 8 2.35 -5.18 -2.92
CA VAL A 8 2.07 -6.59 -2.65
C VAL A 8 0.95 -6.71 -1.62
N VAL A 9 -0.01 -7.60 -1.87
CA VAL A 9 -1.03 -7.99 -0.90
C VAL A 9 -0.38 -8.89 0.15
N VAL A 10 -0.45 -8.49 1.43
CA VAL A 10 0.17 -9.23 2.55
C VAL A 10 -0.83 -9.67 3.62
N GLY A 11 -2.05 -9.14 3.56
CA GLY A 11 -3.15 -9.54 4.44
C GLY A 11 -4.48 -8.95 3.99
N ALA A 12 -5.56 -9.35 4.66
CA ALA A 12 -6.90 -8.83 4.42
C ALA A 12 -7.69 -8.61 5.71
N PHE A 13 -8.73 -7.80 5.61
CA PHE A 13 -9.71 -7.56 6.66
C PHE A 13 -11.08 -7.97 6.15
N HIS A 14 -11.84 -8.72 6.95
CA HIS A 14 -13.15 -9.19 6.54
C HIS A 14 -14.12 -8.04 6.27
N GLY A 15 -14.88 -8.19 5.19
CA GLY A 15 -15.94 -7.25 4.85
C GLY A 15 -17.10 -7.35 5.82
N ARG A 16 -17.85 -6.26 5.95
CA ARG A 16 -19.06 -6.18 6.77
C ARG A 16 -20.24 -5.76 5.90
N GLY A 17 -21.46 -6.08 6.33
CA GLY A 17 -22.69 -5.70 5.62
C GLY A 17 -22.74 -6.27 4.19
N LYS A 18 -22.87 -5.41 3.19
CA LYS A 18 -22.91 -5.81 1.76
C LYS A 18 -21.65 -6.54 1.27
N ARG A 19 -20.54 -6.45 2.02
CA ARG A 19 -19.28 -7.17 1.72
C ARG A 19 -19.02 -8.34 2.67
N SER A 20 -20.04 -8.79 3.41
CA SER A 20 -19.93 -10.00 4.22
C SER A 20 -19.58 -11.20 3.33
N GLY A 21 -18.63 -12.02 3.76
CA GLY A 21 -18.13 -13.17 2.98
C GLY A 21 -17.02 -12.86 1.97
N THR A 22 -16.58 -11.60 1.85
CA THR A 22 -15.38 -11.21 1.08
C THR A 22 -14.43 -10.36 1.95
N TYR A 23 -13.40 -9.78 1.34
CA TYR A 23 -12.50 -8.84 1.97
C TYR A 23 -13.06 -7.42 1.88
N GLY A 24 -13.18 -6.75 3.03
CA GLY A 24 -13.55 -5.35 3.11
C GLY A 24 -12.41 -4.44 2.67
N ALA A 25 -11.17 -4.88 2.91
CA ALA A 25 -9.96 -4.22 2.46
C ALA A 25 -8.75 -5.17 2.48
N LEU A 26 -7.75 -4.84 1.68
CA LEU A 26 -6.45 -5.52 1.63
C LEU A 26 -5.38 -4.67 2.33
N LEU A 27 -4.47 -5.33 3.05
CA LEU A 27 -3.25 -4.73 3.57
C LEU A 27 -2.17 -4.83 2.50
N MET A 28 -1.67 -3.67 2.07
CA MET A 28 -0.69 -3.55 0.99
C MET A 28 0.68 -3.17 1.54
N ALA A 29 1.75 -3.68 0.91
CA ALA A 29 3.12 -3.45 1.31
C ALA A 29 4.04 -3.11 0.14
N ALA A 30 5.01 -2.24 0.43
CA ALA A 30 6.14 -1.92 -0.44
C ALA A 30 7.34 -2.83 -0.14
N TYR A 31 8.20 -3.07 -1.12
CA TYR A 31 9.36 -3.94 -0.94
C TYR A 31 10.59 -3.18 -0.46
N HIS A 32 11.32 -3.72 0.51
CA HIS A 32 12.59 -3.19 0.99
C HIS A 32 13.72 -4.12 0.56
N LYS A 33 14.41 -3.75 -0.52
CA LYS A 33 15.45 -4.57 -1.17
C LYS A 33 16.55 -5.01 -0.20
N ASP A 34 17.18 -4.07 0.50
CA ASP A 34 18.34 -4.39 1.36
C ASP A 34 18.02 -5.31 2.55
N ARG A 35 16.78 -5.26 3.05
CA ARG A 35 16.35 -6.03 4.21
C ARG A 35 15.55 -7.28 3.82
N ASP A 36 15.27 -7.44 2.54
CA ASP A 36 14.41 -8.48 1.97
C ASP A 36 13.06 -8.64 2.69
N VAL A 37 12.37 -7.52 2.93
CA VAL A 37 11.09 -7.48 3.64
C VAL A 37 10.05 -6.63 2.92
N PHE A 38 8.77 -6.93 3.16
CA PHE A 38 7.62 -6.16 2.72
C PHE A 38 7.09 -5.30 3.88
N GLN A 39 7.09 -3.98 3.72
CA GLN A 39 6.67 -3.03 4.73
C GLN A 39 5.28 -2.48 4.41
N SER A 40 4.31 -2.63 5.32
CA SER A 40 2.96 -2.13 5.10
C SER A 40 2.94 -0.63 4.85
N VAL A 41 2.13 -0.19 3.89
CA VAL A 41 2.03 1.21 3.43
C VAL A 41 0.59 1.70 3.33
N CYS A 42 -0.38 0.83 3.09
CA CYS A 42 -1.79 1.25 3.11
C CYS A 42 -2.75 0.09 3.33
N LYS A 43 -3.99 0.45 3.66
CA LYS A 43 -5.16 -0.43 3.62
C LYS A 43 -6.07 0.05 2.49
N VAL A 44 -6.32 -0.78 1.49
CA VAL A 44 -7.15 -0.42 0.31
C VAL A 44 -8.45 -1.19 0.33
N GLY A 45 -9.58 -0.46 0.30
CA GLY A 45 -10.93 -1.03 0.28
C GLY A 45 -11.83 -0.47 -0.82
N SER A 46 -11.30 0.39 -1.69
CA SER A 46 -12.03 1.05 -2.77
C SER A 46 -11.33 0.82 -4.11
N GLY A 47 -12.06 1.04 -5.21
CA GLY A 47 -11.57 0.76 -6.56
C GLY A 47 -11.80 -0.68 -7.04
N PHE A 48 -12.32 -1.56 -6.17
CA PHE A 48 -12.74 -2.91 -6.54
C PHE A 48 -14.15 -2.92 -7.10
N THR A 49 -14.33 -3.56 -8.25
CA THR A 49 -15.63 -3.90 -8.81
C THR A 49 -16.27 -5.08 -8.05
N ASP A 50 -17.57 -5.31 -8.25
CA ASP A 50 -18.25 -6.49 -7.68
C ASP A 50 -17.67 -7.81 -8.23
N GLU A 51 -17.05 -7.78 -9.41
CA GLU A 51 -16.32 -8.92 -9.95
C GLU A 51 -15.00 -9.16 -9.23
N ASP A 52 -14.23 -8.10 -8.97
CA ASP A 52 -12.99 -8.19 -8.18
C ASP A 52 -13.27 -8.73 -6.78
N LEU A 53 -14.31 -8.22 -6.12
CA LEU A 53 -14.68 -8.66 -4.77
C LEU A 53 -15.09 -10.14 -4.71
N ARG A 54 -15.54 -10.72 -5.82
CA ARG A 54 -15.83 -12.17 -5.92
C ARG A 54 -14.56 -12.97 -6.20
N LYS A 55 -13.68 -12.50 -7.07
CA LYS A 55 -12.47 -13.22 -7.51
C LYS A 55 -11.32 -13.17 -6.50
N LEU A 56 -11.16 -12.07 -5.77
CA LEU A 56 -10.02 -11.87 -4.86
C LEU A 56 -9.87 -12.97 -3.80
N PRO A 57 -10.94 -13.40 -3.10
CA PRO A 57 -10.85 -14.54 -2.18
C PRO A 57 -10.35 -15.81 -2.86
N GLU A 58 -10.83 -16.13 -4.07
CA GLU A 58 -10.40 -17.33 -4.80
C GLU A 58 -8.93 -17.24 -5.22
N MET A 59 -8.49 -16.07 -5.69
CA MET A 59 -7.11 -15.82 -6.11
C MET A 59 -6.12 -15.86 -4.95
N LEU A 60 -6.52 -15.40 -3.76
CA LEU A 60 -5.63 -15.30 -2.60
C LEU A 60 -5.63 -16.55 -1.72
N LYS A 61 -6.69 -17.37 -1.79
CA LYS A 61 -6.82 -18.61 -1.00
C LYS A 61 -5.60 -19.54 -1.07
N PRO A 62 -4.95 -19.79 -2.23
CA PRO A 62 -3.76 -20.63 -2.29
C PRO A 62 -2.56 -20.08 -1.50
N TYR A 63 -2.56 -18.78 -1.21
CA TYR A 63 -1.49 -18.07 -0.51
C TYR A 63 -1.85 -17.75 0.94
N GLU A 64 -3.01 -18.18 1.43
CA GLU A 64 -3.43 -17.96 2.81
C GLU A 64 -2.52 -18.71 3.78
N ILE A 65 -2.06 -18.01 4.81
CA ILE A 65 -1.18 -18.56 5.84
C ILE A 65 -1.76 -18.27 7.24
N PRO A 66 -1.54 -19.15 8.23
CA PRO A 66 -2.19 -19.04 9.53
C PRO A 66 -1.66 -17.90 10.41
N ARG A 67 -0.56 -17.26 10.02
CA ARG A 67 0.11 -16.19 10.77
C ARG A 67 0.89 -15.28 9.84
N LYS A 68 1.16 -14.05 10.30
CA LYS A 68 1.99 -13.07 9.59
C LYS A 68 3.28 -13.68 9.04
N HIS A 69 3.53 -13.49 7.74
CA HIS A 69 4.73 -13.97 7.07
C HIS A 69 6.00 -13.30 7.66
N PRO A 70 7.14 -14.01 7.85
CA PRO A 70 8.34 -13.44 8.46
C PRO A 70 8.93 -12.21 7.72
N ARG A 71 8.81 -12.21 6.39
CA ARG A 71 9.21 -11.09 5.52
C ARG A 71 8.24 -9.90 5.61
N VAL A 72 7.07 -10.00 6.25
CA VAL A 72 6.11 -8.89 6.36
C VAL A 72 6.34 -8.11 7.65
N LYS A 73 6.57 -6.80 7.51
CA LYS A 73 6.66 -5.84 8.61
C LYS A 73 5.42 -4.97 8.58
N THR A 74 4.75 -4.89 9.73
CA THR A 74 3.55 -4.09 9.94
C THR A 74 3.25 -4.05 11.44
N GLY A 75 2.75 -2.91 11.91
CA GLY A 75 2.17 -2.76 13.26
C GLY A 75 0.69 -3.12 13.33
N MET A 76 0.08 -3.51 12.20
CA MET A 76 -1.34 -3.89 12.12
C MET A 76 -1.50 -5.41 12.23
N GLU A 77 -2.57 -5.86 12.87
CA GLU A 77 -3.02 -7.25 12.85
C GLU A 77 -4.13 -7.39 11.80
N ALA A 78 -3.91 -8.25 10.81
CA ALA A 78 -4.89 -8.55 9.77
C ALA A 78 -5.77 -9.74 10.20
N ASP A 79 -7.00 -9.81 9.68
CA ASP A 79 -7.89 -10.95 9.95
C ASP A 79 -7.40 -12.20 9.20
N VAL A 80 -6.79 -12.00 8.03
CA VAL A 80 -6.22 -13.04 7.17
C VAL A 80 -4.82 -12.61 6.74
N TRP A 81 -3.87 -13.54 6.77
CA TRP A 81 -2.49 -13.33 6.34
C TRP A 81 -2.21 -14.07 5.04
N PHE A 82 -1.37 -13.50 4.17
CA PHE A 82 -0.97 -14.14 2.91
C PHE A 82 0.55 -14.25 2.77
N GLU A 83 1.00 -15.28 2.06
CA GLU A 83 2.32 -15.28 1.44
C GLU A 83 2.39 -14.14 0.41
N PRO A 84 3.42 -13.28 0.45
CA PRO A 84 3.57 -12.18 -0.51
C PRO A 84 3.68 -12.72 -1.94
N LYS A 85 2.61 -12.57 -2.74
CA LYS A 85 2.53 -13.10 -4.12
C LYS A 85 1.81 -12.17 -5.08
N LEU A 86 0.61 -11.71 -4.72
CA LEU A 86 -0.20 -10.90 -5.61
C LEU A 86 0.22 -9.42 -5.55
N VAL A 87 0.56 -8.84 -6.70
CA VAL A 87 0.87 -7.41 -6.85
C VAL A 87 -0.31 -6.69 -7.52
N LEU A 88 -0.71 -5.56 -6.94
CA LEU A 88 -1.78 -4.71 -7.45
C LEU A 88 -1.26 -3.29 -7.71
N GLU A 89 -1.71 -2.68 -8.80
CA GLU A 89 -1.49 -1.25 -9.02
C GLU A 89 -2.50 -0.45 -8.18
N ILE A 90 -1.97 0.45 -7.37
CA ILE A 90 -2.70 1.31 -6.45
C ILE A 90 -2.45 2.77 -6.84
N ILE A 91 -3.48 3.61 -6.71
CA ILE A 91 -3.36 5.06 -6.81
C ILE A 91 -3.77 5.71 -5.49
N GLY A 92 -3.21 6.88 -5.20
CA GLY A 92 -3.59 7.70 -4.05
C GLY A 92 -3.41 9.18 -4.32
N ASP A 93 -3.87 9.98 -3.38
CA ASP A 93 -3.88 11.45 -3.55
C ASP A 93 -2.52 12.06 -3.20
N GLU A 94 -1.91 11.58 -2.11
CA GLU A 94 -0.60 11.97 -1.60
C GLU A 94 0.03 10.86 -0.73
N ILE A 95 1.35 10.96 -0.50
CA ILE A 95 2.06 10.19 0.52
C ILE A 95 2.10 11.00 1.82
N THR A 96 1.76 10.38 2.94
CA THR A 96 1.71 11.03 4.27
C THR A 96 2.55 10.29 5.30
N ILE A 97 2.89 10.99 6.39
CA ILE A 97 3.52 10.37 7.57
C ILE A 97 2.46 9.56 8.33
N SER A 98 2.79 8.33 8.69
CA SER A 98 1.88 7.39 9.33
C SER A 98 2.43 6.89 10.67
N PRO A 99 1.61 6.84 11.73
CA PRO A 99 1.99 6.23 13.00
C PRO A 99 1.82 4.70 13.01
N ILE A 100 1.23 4.09 11.98
CA ILE A 100 0.85 2.67 11.97
C ILE A 100 1.50 1.85 10.85
N HIS A 101 1.79 2.48 9.72
CA HIS A 101 2.41 1.81 8.57
C HIS A 101 3.92 1.84 8.70
N SER A 102 4.57 0.75 8.31
CA SER A 102 5.99 0.50 8.57
C SER A 102 6.92 0.87 7.40
N ALA A 103 6.37 1.22 6.24
CA ALA A 103 7.16 1.69 5.11
C ALA A 103 8.00 2.89 5.53
N ALA A 104 9.32 2.84 5.30
CA ALA A 104 10.25 3.92 5.65
C ALA A 104 10.22 4.32 7.15
N TRP A 105 9.92 3.37 8.04
CA TRP A 105 9.84 3.64 9.49
C TRP A 105 11.11 4.29 10.04
N GLY A 106 10.95 5.46 10.67
CA GLY A 106 12.04 6.23 11.29
C GLY A 106 12.92 7.00 10.30
N VAL A 107 12.69 6.88 8.98
CA VAL A 107 13.56 7.50 7.96
C VAL A 107 13.20 8.97 7.74
N ILE A 108 11.91 9.29 7.68
CA ILE A 108 11.42 10.66 7.48
C ILE A 108 11.20 11.36 8.82
N LYS A 109 10.61 10.65 9.78
CA LYS A 109 10.34 11.14 11.14
C LYS A 109 10.50 9.97 12.10
N GLU A 110 11.26 10.19 13.16
CA GLU A 110 11.48 9.19 14.21
C GLU A 110 10.14 8.69 14.80
N GLY A 111 9.96 7.37 14.84
CA GLY A 111 8.73 6.74 15.35
C GLY A 111 7.54 6.73 14.39
N PHE A 112 7.73 7.08 13.10
CA PHE A 112 6.68 7.06 12.09
C PHE A 112 7.17 6.44 10.78
N GLY A 113 6.27 5.86 10.00
CA GLY A 113 6.50 5.46 8.62
C GLY A 113 5.77 6.35 7.63
N LEU A 114 5.61 5.85 6.40
CA LEU A 114 4.87 6.48 5.32
C LEU A 114 3.60 5.68 4.99
N ALA A 115 2.60 6.39 4.48
CA ALA A 115 1.37 5.78 3.97
C ALA A 115 0.85 6.47 2.72
N ILE A 116 0.07 5.74 1.92
CA ILE A 116 -0.71 6.32 0.83
C ILE A 116 -2.04 6.82 1.37
N ARG A 117 -2.36 8.09 1.13
CA ARG A 117 -3.66 8.69 1.48
C ARG A 117 -4.68 8.41 0.38
N PHE A 118 -5.90 8.05 0.81
CA PHE A 118 -7.02 7.68 -0.07
C PHE A 118 -6.65 6.65 -1.14
N PRO A 119 -6.03 5.51 -0.73
CA PRO A 119 -5.62 4.48 -1.67
C PRO A 119 -6.83 3.87 -2.37
N ARG A 120 -6.70 3.64 -3.67
CA ARG A 120 -7.70 3.00 -4.54
C ARG A 120 -7.00 1.99 -5.43
N PHE A 121 -7.60 0.81 -5.58
CA PHE A 121 -7.20 -0.13 -6.61
C PHE A 121 -7.55 0.44 -7.99
N THR A 122 -6.66 0.33 -8.96
CA THR A 122 -6.88 0.90 -10.30
C THR A 122 -7.64 -0.02 -11.24
N GLY A 123 -7.84 -1.29 -10.87
CA GLY A 123 -8.33 -2.35 -11.76
C GLY A 123 -7.22 -3.19 -12.39
N LYS A 124 -5.93 -2.84 -12.19
CA LYS A 124 -4.80 -3.57 -12.78
C LYS A 124 -4.14 -4.52 -11.79
N TYR A 125 -4.31 -5.81 -12.06
CA TYR A 125 -3.52 -6.88 -11.44
C TYR A 125 -2.17 -7.00 -12.16
N ARG A 126 -1.07 -6.92 -11.42
CA ARG A 126 0.28 -6.94 -11.97
C ARG A 126 0.85 -8.35 -11.99
N PHE A 127 0.20 -9.24 -12.74
CA PHE A 127 0.67 -10.62 -12.92
C PHE A 127 2.03 -10.70 -13.66
N ASP A 128 2.43 -9.60 -14.29
CA ASP A 128 3.72 -9.40 -14.93
C ASP A 128 4.86 -9.12 -13.94
N LYS A 129 4.56 -8.91 -12.65
CA LYS A 129 5.53 -8.56 -11.62
C LYS A 129 5.64 -9.63 -10.54
N ALA A 130 6.88 -9.95 -10.15
CA ALA A 130 7.12 -10.65 -8.89
C ALA A 130 6.89 -9.70 -7.71
N PRO A 131 6.64 -10.21 -6.49
CA PRO A 131 6.55 -9.39 -5.28
C PRO A 131 7.76 -8.48 -5.07
N GLU A 132 8.95 -8.97 -5.40
CA GLU A 132 10.23 -8.24 -5.31
C GLU A 132 10.39 -7.13 -6.36
N ASP A 133 9.54 -7.12 -7.41
CA ASP A 133 9.45 -6.07 -8.44
C ASP A 133 8.40 -4.99 -8.12
N ALA A 134 7.74 -5.10 -6.96
CA ALA A 134 6.85 -4.08 -6.44
C ALA A 134 7.59 -2.77 -6.16
N THR A 135 6.83 -1.67 -6.07
CA THR A 135 7.38 -0.37 -5.66
C THR A 135 8.13 -0.52 -4.34
N THR A 136 9.33 0.03 -4.33
CA THR A 136 10.26 -0.08 -3.23
C THR A 136 10.05 1.01 -2.18
N VAL A 137 10.55 0.76 -0.98
CA VAL A 137 10.56 1.74 0.11
C VAL A 137 11.38 2.98 -0.26
N ASP A 138 12.49 2.82 -0.99
CA ASP A 138 13.32 3.94 -1.43
C ASP A 138 12.60 4.80 -2.47
N GLU A 139 11.93 4.18 -3.45
CA GLU A 139 11.08 4.90 -4.40
C GLU A 139 9.97 5.69 -3.67
N LEU A 140 9.36 5.11 -2.63
CA LEU A 140 8.36 5.82 -1.81
C LEU A 140 8.95 7.04 -1.08
N ILE A 141 10.16 6.91 -0.53
CA ILE A 141 10.86 8.03 0.13
C ILE A 141 11.13 9.15 -0.88
N GLU A 142 11.60 8.80 -2.08
CA GLU A 142 11.85 9.77 -3.14
C GLU A 142 10.55 10.47 -3.59
N MET A 143 9.48 9.71 -3.80
CA MET A 143 8.17 10.24 -4.16
C MET A 143 7.66 11.22 -3.10
N TYR A 144 7.80 10.88 -1.82
CA TYR A 144 7.42 11.76 -0.72
C TYR A 144 8.25 13.06 -0.71
N ARG A 145 9.57 12.98 -0.87
CA ARG A 145 10.45 14.16 -0.93
C ARG A 145 10.12 15.06 -2.12
N ARG A 146 9.85 14.47 -3.29
CA ARG A 146 9.41 15.22 -4.49
C ARG A 146 8.08 15.92 -4.26
N GLN A 147 7.14 15.27 -3.57
CA GLN A 147 5.85 15.87 -3.21
C GLN A 147 6.04 17.12 -2.35
N LEU A 148 6.86 17.05 -1.29
CA LEU A 148 7.12 18.20 -0.41
C LEU A 148 7.74 19.38 -1.18
N LYS A 149 8.66 19.11 -2.10
CA LYS A 149 9.31 20.15 -2.90
C LYS A 149 8.30 20.90 -3.77
N LYS A 150 7.39 20.18 -4.43
CA LYS A 150 6.31 20.79 -5.23
C LYS A 150 5.37 21.65 -4.38
N VAL A 151 5.06 21.23 -3.15
CA VAL A 151 4.23 22.01 -2.23
C VAL A 151 4.92 23.30 -1.81
N ALA A 152 6.22 23.25 -1.51
CA ALA A 152 6.99 24.45 -1.18
C ALA A 152 7.07 25.44 -2.36
N GLU A 153 7.37 24.95 -3.57
CA GLU A 153 7.43 25.77 -4.78
C GLU A 153 6.07 26.44 -5.11
N ALA A 154 4.95 25.74 -4.87
CA ALA A 154 3.62 26.29 -5.05
C ALA A 154 3.26 27.37 -4.01
N ALA A 155 3.76 27.24 -2.78
CA ALA A 155 3.57 28.24 -1.73
C ALA A 155 4.37 29.52 -2.01
N ASP A 156 5.59 29.39 -2.52
CA ASP A 156 6.47 30.52 -2.84
C ASP A 156 6.03 31.28 -4.10
N GLY A 157 5.43 30.60 -5.09
CA GLY A 157 4.94 31.20 -6.33
C GLY A 157 3.63 32.00 -6.22
N GLY A 158 2.96 31.97 -5.06
CA GLY A 158 1.64 32.58 -4.85
C GLY A 158 1.64 34.07 -4.46
N VAL A 159 2.81 34.72 -4.36
CA VAL A 159 2.92 36.11 -3.84
C VAL A 159 3.10 37.16 -4.97
N ALA A 160 3.22 36.75 -6.24
CA ALA A 160 3.38 37.67 -7.36
C ALA A 160 2.09 37.80 -8.20
N GLY A 161 1.12 38.58 -7.70
CA GLY A 161 -0.07 38.92 -8.50
C GLY A 161 -1.25 39.44 -7.67
N ALA A 162 -1.11 40.64 -7.12
CA ALA A 162 -2.22 41.48 -6.66
C ALA A 162 -1.92 42.93 -7.01
#